data_AF-A0A949Z149-F1
#
_entry.id   AF-A0A949Z149-F1
#
_cell.length_a   1.000
_cell.length_b   1.000
_cell.length_c   1.000
_cell.angle_alpha   90.00
_cell.angle_beta   90.00
_cell.angle_gamma   90.00
#
_symmetry.space_group_name_H-M   'P 1'
#
loop_
_entity.id
_entity.type
_entity.pdbx_description
1 polymer ?
#
loop_
_entity_poly.entity_id
_entity_poly.type
_entity_poly.pdbx_seq_one_letter_code
_entity_poly.pdbx_strand_id
1 'polypeptide(L)' 'MFHRSHTEVINRLKRADGHLRTIIEMIENQRECLAVAQQLHAVEKALQSA' A
#
# COMPACT_ATOMS: atom_id res chain seq x y z
N MET A 1 15.74 -18.15 13.21
CA MET A 1 15.09 -17.54 14.38
C MET A 1 14.10 -16.49 13.87
N PHE A 2 12.80 -16.65 14.11
CA PHE A 2 11.77 -15.67 13.70
C PHE A 2 11.76 -14.53 14.73
N HIS A 3 12.21 -13.33 14.34
CA HIS A 3 12.08 -12.16 15.19
C HIS A 3 10.65 -11.63 15.14
N ARG A 4 10.08 -11.17 16.27
CA ARG A 4 8.74 -10.55 16.32
C ARG A 4 8.55 -9.42 15.29
N SER A 5 9.64 -8.72 14.93
CA SER A 5 9.63 -7.67 13.90
C SER A 5 9.22 -8.19 12.52
N HIS A 6 9.55 -9.45 12.17
CA HIS A 6 9.18 -10.02 10.88
C HIS A 6 7.66 -10.13 10.74
N THR A 7 6.94 -10.47 11.82
CA THR A 7 5.47 -10.55 11.78
C THR A 7 4.84 -9.17 11.60
N GLU A 8 5.37 -8.13 12.25
CA GLU A 8 4.88 -6.77 12.07
C GLU A 8 5.15 -6.23 10.66
N VAL A 9 6.35 -6.46 10.13
CA VAL A 9 6.72 -6.09 8.76
C VAL A 9 5.84 -6.82 7.75
N ILE A 10 5.63 -8.13 7.92
CA ILE A 10 4.72 -8.91 7.07
C ILE A 10 3.29 -8.34 7.10
N ASN A 11 2.78 -7.96 8.28
CA ASN A 11 1.46 -7.37 8.41
C ASN A 11 1.36 -5.98 7.75
N ARG A 12 2.45 -5.20 7.75
CA ARG A 12 2.53 -3.91 7.02
C ARG A 12 2.52 -4.14 5.51
N LEU A 13 3.33 -5.07 5.02
CA LEU A 13 3.38 -5.43 3.59
C LEU A 13 2.03 -5.96 3.09
N LYS A 14 1.34 -6.81 3.87
CA LYS A 14 -0.01 -7.30 3.52
C LYS A 14 -1.05 -6.18 3.41
N ARG A 15 -0.97 -5.16 4.27
CA ARG A 15 -1.85 -3.99 4.19
C ARG A 15 -1.55 -3.15 2.95
N ALA A 16 -0.27 -2.95 2.63
CA ALA A 16 0.14 -2.26 1.42
C ALA A 16 -0.32 -3.02 0.15
N ASP A 17 -0.21 -4.36 0.13
CA ASP A 17 -0.73 -5.19 -0.97
C ASP A 17 -2.23 -4.96 -1.21
N GLY A 18 -3.04 -5.01 -0.15
CA GLY A 18 -4.48 -4.74 -0.25
C GLY A 18 -4.78 -3.34 -0.81
N HIS A 19 -4.02 -2.34 -0.39
CA HIS A 19 -4.19 -0.97 -0.86
C HIS A 19 -3.77 -0.81 -2.33
N LEU A 20 -2.69 -1.47 -2.74
CA LEU A 20 -2.23 -1.46 -4.13
C LEU A 20 -3.26 -2.10 -5.07
N ARG A 21 -3.98 -3.13 -4.64
CA ARG A 21 -5.09 -3.70 -5.44
C ARG A 21 -6.18 -2.67 -5.72
N THR A 22 -6.60 -1.90 -4.72
CA THR A 22 -7.57 -0.81 -4.92
C THR A 22 -7.04 0.25 -5.88
N ILE A 23 -5.75 0.58 -5.82
CA ILE A 23 -5.14 1.55 -6.75
C ILE A 23 -5.15 1.01 -8.19
N ILE A 24 -4.85 -0.27 -8.39
CA ILE A 24 -4.95 -0.93 -9.70
C ILE A 24 -6.39 -0.82 -10.22
N GLU A 25 -7.38 -1.16 -9.40
CA GLU A 25 -8.80 -1.01 -9.77
C GLU A 25 -9.15 0.45 -10.12
N MET A 26 -8.60 1.44 -9.41
CA MET A 26 -8.81 2.85 -9.75
C MET A 26 -8.27 3.20 -11.14
N ILE A 27 -7.10 2.67 -11.50
CA ILE A 27 -6.49 2.89 -12.82
C ILE A 27 -7.31 2.18 -13.92
N GLU A 28 -7.70 0.93 -13.69
CA GLU A 28 -8.54 0.16 -14.61
C GLU A 28 -9.90 0.83 -14.86
N ASN A 29 -10.47 1.45 -13.82
CA ASN A 29 -11.71 2.21 -13.90
C ASN A 29 -11.53 3.67 -14.39
N GLN A 30 -10.36 4.04 -14.91
CA GLN A 30 -10.05 5.38 -15.44
C GLN A 30 -10.39 6.51 -14.46
N ARG A 31 -10.16 6.30 -13.16
CA ARG A 31 -10.33 7.32 -12.13
C ARG A 31 -9.36 8.47 -12.36
N GLU A 32 -9.68 9.64 -11.81
CA GLU A 32 -8.83 10.83 -11.93
C GLU A 32 -7.39 10.58 -11.44
N CYS A 33 -6.42 11.01 -12.26
CA CYS A 33 -4.99 10.84 -11.98
C CYS A 33 -4.58 11.40 -10.62
N LEU A 34 -5.20 12.51 -10.17
CA LEU A 34 -4.92 13.10 -8.87
C LEU A 34 -5.30 12.17 -7.71
N ALA A 35 -6.46 11.51 -7.80
CA ALA A 35 -6.92 10.58 -6.78
C ALA A 35 -6.01 9.35 -6.71
N VAL A 36 -5.59 8.81 -7.86
CA VAL A 36 -4.62 7.70 -7.95
C VAL A 36 -3.29 8.09 -7.31
N ALA A 37 -2.75 9.27 -7.67
CA ALA A 37 -1.48 9.76 -7.13
C ALA A 37 -1.51 9.96 -5.61
N GLN A 38 -2.63 10.47 -5.07
CA GLN A 38 -2.81 10.61 -3.62
C GLN A 38 -2.81 9.25 -2.89
N GLN A 39 -3.46 8.24 -3.46
CA GLN A 39 -3.47 6.89 -2.87
C GLN A 39 -2.08 6.24 -2.92
N LEU A 40 -1.35 6.38 -4.04
CA LEU A 40 0.03 5.91 -4.16
C LEU A 40 0.94 6.54 -3.09
N HIS A 41 0.83 7.85 -2.89
CA HIS A 41 1.61 8.54 -1.86
C HIS A 41 1.28 8.07 -0.44
N ALA A 42 0.01 7.75 -0.15
CA ALA A 42 -0.38 7.21 1.15
C ALA A 42 0.26 5.83 1.42
N VAL A 43 0.36 4.97 0.38
CA VAL A 43 1.04 3.67 0.47
C VAL A 43 2.54 3.85 0.71
N GLU A 44 3.18 4.74 -0.04
CA GLU A 44 4.61 5.03 0.13
C GLU A 44 4.93 5.48 1.56
N LYS A 45 4.13 6.41 2.11
CA LYS A 45 4.29 6.89 3.47
C LYS A 45 4.09 5.79 4.52
N ALA A 46 3.11 4.91 4.30
CA ALA A 46 2.86 3.78 5.19
C ALA A 46 4.05 2.79 5.22
N LEU A 47 4.73 2.61 4.08
CA LEU A 47 5.92 1.76 3.96
C LEU A 47 7.19 2.43 4.52
N GLN A 48 7.36 3.74 4.34
CA GLN A 48 8.52 4.46 4.91
C GLN A 48 8.48 4.53 6.44
N SER A 49 7.27 4.52 7.03
CA SER A 49 7.10 4.45 8.50
C SER A 49 7.27 3.03 9.08
N ALA A 50 7.61 2.05 8.25
CA ALA A 50 7.65 0.64 8.61
C ALA A 50 8.99 0.16 9.19
#